data_AF-A0A940WU51-F1
#
_entry.id   AF-A0A940WU51-F1
#
_cell.length_a   1.000
_cell.length_b   1.000
_cell.length_c   1.000
_cell.angle_alpha   90.00
_cell.angle_beta   90.00
_cell.angle_gamma   90.00
#
_symmetry.space_group_name_H-M   'P 1'
#
loop_
_entity.id
_entity.type
_entity.pdbx_description
1 polymer ?
#
loop_
_entity_poly.entity_id
_entity_poly.type
_entity_poly.pdbx_seq_one_letter_code
_entity_poly.pdbx_strand_id
1 'polypeptide(L)' 'MFLSIILLIVALISAVAIIREVRRKNFFAVGFAGISFVVFGWFSIATIISILTTGGGAPTGH' A
#
# COMPACT_ATOMS: atom_id res chain seq x y z
N MET A 1 -10.96 -9.78 -1.11
CA MET A 1 -9.84 -10.41 -1.84
C MET A 1 -9.21 -9.48 -2.88
N PHE A 2 -9.95 -9.01 -3.89
CA PHE A 2 -9.41 -8.16 -4.97
C PHE A 2 -8.77 -6.83 -4.51
N LEU A 3 -9.41 -6.11 -3.58
CA LEU A 3 -8.89 -4.86 -3.00
C LEU A 3 -7.50 -5.02 -2.37
N SER A 4 -7.28 -6.10 -1.61
CA SER A 4 -6.01 -6.34 -0.92
C SER A 4 -4.84 -6.49 -1.90
N ILE A 5 -5.08 -7.21 -3.00
CA ILE A 5 -4.08 -7.49 -4.03
C ILE A 5 -3.73 -6.21 -4.80
N ILE A 6 -4.74 -5.41 -5.17
CA ILE A 6 -4.51 -4.13 -5.85
C ILE A 6 -3.70 -3.18 -4.95
N LEU A 7 -4.07 -3.05 -3.68
CA LEU A 7 -3.34 -2.19 -2.74
C LEU A 7 -1.89 -2.65 -2.54
N LEU A 8 -1.65 -3.96 -2.56
CA LEU A 8 -0.30 -4.54 -2.47
C LEU A 8 0.54 -4.22 -3.72
N ILE A 9 -0.04 -4.34 -4.90
CA ILE A 9 0.61 -4.00 -6.18
C ILE A 9 0.94 -2.50 -6.22
N VAL A 10 -0.02 -1.64 -5.84
CA VAL A 10 0.19 -0.18 -5.78
C VAL A 10 1.30 0.15 -4.77
N ALA A 11 1.34 -0.50 -3.61
CA ALA A 11 2.41 -0.31 -2.64
C ALA A 11 3.78 -0.72 -3.21
N LEU A 12 3.89 -1.86 -3.89
CA LEU A 12 5.15 -2.28 -4.54
C LEU A 12 5.62 -1.29 -5.61
N ILE A 13 4.71 -0.79 -6.46
CA ILE A 13 5.03 0.22 -7.47
C ILE A 13 5.47 1.53 -6.80
N SER A 14 4.82 1.92 -5.70
CA SER A 14 5.17 3.12 -4.94
C SER A 14 6.56 2.99 -4.27
N ALA A 15 6.92 1.81 -3.76
CA ALA A 15 8.27 1.54 -3.24
C ALA A 15 9.36 1.73 -4.31
N VAL A 16 9.12 1.23 -5.53
CA VAL A 16 10.04 1.41 -6.67
C VAL A 16 10.12 2.89 -7.06
N ALA A 17 8.99 3.61 -7.04
CA ALA A 17 8.95 5.04 -7.30
C ALA A 17 9.81 5.82 -6.28
N ILE A 18 9.69 5.54 -4.99
CA ILE A 18 10.51 6.17 -3.93
C ILE A 18 12.01 6.01 -4.23
N ILE A 19 12.47 4.78 -4.51
CA ILE A 19 13.88 4.51 -4.79
C ILE A 19 14.37 5.31 -6.00
N ARG A 20 13.57 5.36 -7.07
CA ARG A 20 13.90 6.10 -8.30
C ARG A 20 13.94 7.60 -8.05
N GLU A 21 13.01 8.12 -7.26
CA GLU A 21 12.85 9.54 -7.00
C GLU A 21 13.92 10.07 -6.04
N VAL A 22 14.37 9.24 -5.07
CA VAL A 22 15.54 9.51 -4.22
C VAL A 22 16.80 9.67 -5.08
N ARG A 23 16.99 8.79 -6.08
CA ARG A 23 18.12 8.88 -7.02
C ARG A 23 18.08 10.13 -7.90
N ARG A 24 16.90 10.71 -8.11
CA ARG A 24 16.69 11.97 -8.87
C ARG A 24 16.83 13.23 -8.00
N LYS A 25 17.10 13.09 -6.70
CA LYS A 25 17.13 14.19 -5.69
C LYS A 25 15.85 15.02 -5.66
N ASN A 26 14.73 14.46 -6.10
CA ASN A 26 13.45 15.16 -6.15
C ASN A 26 12.68 14.95 -4.84
N PHE A 27 13.08 15.70 -3.81
CA PHE A 27 12.57 15.54 -2.44
C PHE A 27 11.05 15.69 -2.30
N PHE A 28 10.41 16.54 -3.12
CA PHE A 28 8.96 16.69 -3.13
C PHE A 28 8.24 15.42 -3.59
N ALA A 29 8.73 14.83 -4.67
CA ALA A 29 8.14 13.62 -5.23
C ALA A 29 8.44 12.39 -4.37
N VAL A 30 9.61 12.34 -3.69
CA VAL A 30 9.91 11.34 -2.66
C VAL A 30 8.93 11.43 -1.50
N GLY A 31 8.63 12.64 -1.00
CA GLY A 31 7.66 12.82 0.08
C GLY A 31 6.27 12.31 -0.30
N PHE A 32 5.78 12.68 -1.48
CA PHE A 32 4.47 12.24 -1.97
C PHE A 32 4.39 10.73 -2.22
N ALA A 33 5.43 10.16 -2.84
CA ALA A 33 5.54 8.72 -3.04
C ALA A 33 5.67 7.97 -1.71
N GLY A 34 6.42 8.51 -0.75
CA GLY A 34 6.56 7.98 0.61
C GLY A 34 5.22 7.90 1.34
N ILE A 35 4.44 8.98 1.34
CA ILE A 35 3.12 9.01 1.97
C ILE A 35 2.19 8.01 1.29
N SER A 36 2.20 7.96 -0.05
CA SER A 36 1.39 7.00 -0.82
C SER A 36 1.75 5.56 -0.46
N PHE A 37 3.04 5.23 -0.38
CA PHE A 37 3.51 3.90 0.01
C PHE A 37 3.06 3.52 1.43
N VAL A 38 3.16 4.44 2.39
CA VAL A 38 2.75 4.19 3.77
C VAL A 38 1.24 3.95 3.86
N VAL A 39 0.43 4.79 3.21
CA VAL A 39 -1.03 4.65 3.22
C VAL A 39 -1.46 3.36 2.53
N PHE A 40 -1.04 3.13 1.27
CA PHE A 40 -1.44 1.95 0.52
C PHE A 40 -0.88 0.65 1.11
N GLY A 41 0.35 0.68 1.65
CA GLY A 41 0.96 -0.43 2.36
C GLY A 41 0.20 -0.78 3.63
N TRP A 42 -0.14 0.21 4.46
CA TRP A 42 -0.93 0.01 5.68
C TRP A 42 -2.31 -0.59 5.39
N PHE A 43 -3.03 -0.04 4.41
CA PHE A 43 -4.33 -0.59 4.01
C PHE A 43 -4.24 -2.01 3.43
N SER A 44 -3.17 -2.31 2.68
CA SER A 44 -2.92 -3.66 2.18
C SER A 44 -2.69 -4.65 3.33
N ILE A 45 -1.82 -4.32 4.29
CA ILE A 45 -1.51 -5.17 5.45
C ILE A 45 -2.75 -5.38 6.32
N ALA A 46 -3.50 -4.31 6.64
CA ALA A 46 -4.73 -4.41 7.42
C ALA A 46 -5.77 -5.32 6.76
N THR A 47 -5.87 -5.27 5.42
CA THR A 47 -6.79 -6.13 4.67
C THR A 47 -6.32 -7.59 4.66
N ILE A 48 -5.01 -7.85 4.51
CA ILE A 48 -4.43 -9.20 4.58
C ILE A 48 -4.67 -9.80 5.98
N ILE A 49 -4.41 -9.03 7.04
CA ILE A 49 -4.64 -9.46 8.42
C ILE A 49 -6.12 -9.76 8.64
N SER A 50 -7.03 -8.91 8.16
CA SER A 50 -8.47 -9.15 8.25
C SER A 50 -8.88 -10.46 7.56
N ILE A 51 -8.36 -10.74 6.36
CA ILE A 51 -8.59 -12.00 5.64
C ILE A 51 -8.07 -13.19 6.45
N LEU A 52 -6.88 -13.09 7.03
CA LEU A 52 -6.23 -14.18 7.75
C LEU A 52 -6.90 -14.48 9.10
N THR A 53 -7.34 -13.46 9.84
CA THR A 53 -7.95 -13.61 11.17
C THR A 53 -9.44 -13.92 11.12
N THR A 54 -10.18 -13.43 10.11
CA THR A 54 -11.64 -13.57 10.03
C THR A 54 -12.07 -14.62 8.98
N GLY A 55 -11.17 -15.08 8.12
CA GLY A 55 -11.50 -16.00 7.00
C GLY A 55 -12.27 -15.33 5.85
N GLY A 56 -12.77 -14.10 6.05
CA GLY A 56 -13.38 -13.23 5.06
C GLY A 56 -12.86 -11.80 5.24
N GLY A 57 -12.36 -11.19 4.17
CA GLY A 57 -11.78 -9.86 4.23
C GLY A 57 -12.83 -8.77 4.46
N ALA A 58 -12.46 -7.81 5.32
CA ALA A 58 -13.25 -6.67 5.81
C ALA A 58 -14.54 -7.08 6.57
N PRO A 59 -14.90 -6.37 7.66
CA PRO A 59 -16.18 -6.62 8.33
C PRO A 59 -17.31 -6.35 7.33
N THR A 60 -18.00 -7.41 6.91
CA THR A 60 -19.31 -7.32 6.26
C THR A 60 -20.31 -6.91 7.32
N GLY A 61 -20.25 -5.63 7.71
CA GLY A 61 -21.33 -5.00 8.45
C GLY A 61 -22.49 -4.77 7.49
N HIS A 62 -23.26 -5.83 7.24
CA HIS A 62 -24.68 -5.87 6.90
C HIS A 62 -25.20 -7.28 7.16
#